data_AF-A0A958ALJ1-F1
#
_entry.id   AF-A0A958ALJ1-F1
#
_cell.length_a   1.000
_cell.length_b   1.000
_cell.length_c   1.000
_cell.angle_alpha   90.00
_cell.angle_beta   90.00
_cell.angle_gamma   90.00
#
_symmetry.space_group_name_H-M   'P 1'
#
loop_
_entity.id
_entity.type
_entity.pdbx_description
1 polymer ?
#
loop_
_entity_poly.entity_id
_entity_poly.type
_entity_poly.pdbx_seq_one_letter_code
_entity_poly.pdbx_strand_id
1 'polypeptide(L)'
;MQRIQGDLLQYAEDGHFDVIVHGCNCFCTMGAGIAKSIKAQFPAAYAADLQTTAGDCTNLGTYTVATIALEHGDLRVVNAYTQY
;
A
#
# COMPACT_ATOMS: atom_id res chain seq x y z
N MET A 1 -13.42 5.80 -16.44
CA MET A 1 -12.16 5.23 -15.91
C MET A 1 -11.04 5.61 -16.87
N GLN A 2 -10.03 6.34 -16.38
CA GLN A 2 -8.81 6.59 -17.14
C GLN A 2 -7.84 5.42 -16.93
N ARG A 3 -7.01 5.10 -17.92
CA ARG A 3 -6.00 4.05 -17.86
C ARG A 3 -4.68 4.62 -18.31
N ILE A 4 -3.64 4.33 -17.56
CA ILE A 4 -2.26 4.65 -17.89
C ILE A 4 -1.44 3.37 -17.86
N GLN A 5 -0.33 3.34 -18.59
CA GLN A 5 0.59 2.22 -18.61
C GLN A 5 1.96 2.71 -18.11
N GLY A 6 2.51 2.03 -17.10
CA GLY A 6 3.79 2.37 -16.49
C GLY A 6 3.97 1.68 -15.14
N ASP A 7 4.99 2.08 -14.40
CA ASP A 7 5.23 1.63 -13.03
C ASP A 7 4.47 2.54 -12.05
N LEU A 8 3.55 1.95 -11.29
CA LEU A 8 2.73 2.68 -10.32
C LEU A 8 3.59 3.37 -9.24
N LEU A 9 4.63 2.70 -8.76
CA LEU A 9 5.42 3.21 -7.65
C LEU A 9 6.36 4.32 -8.11
N GLN A 10 6.95 4.19 -9.30
CA GLN A 10 7.72 5.28 -9.89
C GLN A 10 6.86 6.53 -10.08
N TYR A 11 5.65 6.39 -10.62
CA TYR A 11 4.75 7.53 -10.76
C TYR A 11 4.34 8.14 -9.41
N ALA A 12 4.21 7.32 -8.38
CA ALA A 12 3.93 7.81 -7.03
C ALA A 12 5.12 8.59 -6.46
N GLU A 13 6.35 8.09 -6.64
CA GLU A 13 7.60 8.79 -6.24
C GLU A 13 7.77 10.12 -6.97
N ASP A 14 7.46 10.15 -8.27
CA ASP A 14 7.50 11.34 -9.12
C ASP A 14 6.34 12.33 -8.84
N GLY A 15 5.52 12.07 -7.82
CA GLY A 15 4.45 12.98 -7.38
C GLY A 15 3.23 13.04 -8.32
N HIS A 16 3.04 12.05 -9.20
CA HIS A 16 1.83 12.00 -10.04
C HIS A 16 0.56 11.64 -9.25
N PHE A 17 0.70 11.11 -8.03
CA PHE A 17 -0.41 10.69 -7.19
C PHE A 17 -0.23 11.12 -5.73
N ASP A 18 -1.30 11.66 -5.14
CA ASP A 18 -1.36 11.89 -3.69
C ASP A 18 -1.64 10.60 -2.91
N VAL A 19 -2.31 9.63 -3.56
CA VAL A 19 -2.75 8.38 -2.94
C VAL A 19 -2.59 7.21 -3.92
N ILE A 20 -2.00 6.12 -3.43
CA ILE A 20 -2.03 4.81 -4.10
C ILE A 20 -2.71 3.77 -3.22
N VAL A 21 -3.44 2.84 -3.84
CA VAL A 21 -4.18 1.78 -3.16
C VAL A 21 -3.77 0.44 -3.75
N HIS A 22 -3.48 -0.53 -2.89
CA HIS A 22 -3.25 -1.92 -3.33
C HIS A 22 -4.05 -2.90 -2.50
N GLY A 23 -4.36 -4.06 -3.11
CA GLY A 23 -4.98 -5.17 -2.40
C GLY A 23 -3.98 -5.85 -1.48
N CYS A 24 -4.32 -5.91 -0.20
CA CYS A 24 -3.54 -6.55 0.86
C CYS A 24 -4.32 -7.72 1.47
N ASN A 25 -3.60 -8.69 2.06
CA ASN A 25 -4.20 -9.78 2.81
C ASN A 25 -4.24 -9.47 4.32
N CYS A 26 -5.11 -10.16 5.04
CA CYS A 26 -5.26 -10.00 6.48
C CYS A 26 -4.14 -10.68 7.31
N PHE A 27 -3.17 -11.37 6.70
CA PHE A 27 -2.08 -12.09 7.38
C PHE A 27 -0.76 -11.30 7.43
N CYS A 28 -0.81 -9.99 7.16
CA CYS A 28 0.35 -9.11 7.18
C CYS A 28 1.52 -9.63 6.31
N THR A 29 1.19 -10.24 5.17
CA THR A 29 2.17 -10.87 4.28
C THR A 29 2.27 -10.14 2.95
N MET A 30 3.27 -9.28 2.80
CA MET A 30 3.59 -8.59 1.54
C MET A 30 4.72 -9.33 0.78
N GLY A 31 4.46 -10.57 0.37
CA GLY A 31 5.49 -11.48 -0.17
C GLY A 31 5.59 -11.57 -1.71
N ALA A 32 4.58 -11.12 -2.44
CA ALA A 32 4.54 -11.21 -3.90
C ALA A 32 3.83 -10.01 -4.55
N GLY A 33 3.89 -9.94 -5.88
CA GLY A 33 3.21 -8.93 -6.68
C GLY A 33 3.56 -7.50 -6.27
N ILE A 34 2.59 -6.59 -6.42
CA ILE A 34 2.77 -5.16 -6.08
C ILE A 34 3.03 -4.94 -4.59
N ALA A 35 2.46 -5.77 -3.70
CA ALA A 35 2.67 -5.66 -2.26
C ALA A 35 4.14 -5.86 -1.87
N LYS A 36 4.84 -6.80 -2.51
CA LYS A 36 6.29 -6.98 -2.31
C LYS A 36 7.08 -5.73 -2.70
N SER A 37 6.76 -5.12 -3.83
CA SER A 37 7.41 -3.90 -4.30
C SER A 37 7.11 -2.71 -3.39
N ILE A 38 5.86 -2.55 -2.94
CA ILE A 38 5.46 -1.55 -1.95
C ILE A 38 6.22 -1.75 -0.64
N LYS A 39 6.33 -2.97 -0.11
CA LYS A 39 7.12 -3.23 1.11
C LYS A 39 8.59 -2.82 0.95
N ALA A 40 9.17 -3.02 -0.24
CA ALA A 40 10.57 -2.71 -0.50
C ALA A 40 10.82 -1.19 -0.65
N GLN A 41 9.99 -0.47 -1.40
CA GLN A 41 10.16 0.97 -1.65
C GLN A 41 9.54 1.85 -0.55
N PHE A 42 8.41 1.42 0.00
CA PHE A 42 7.59 2.14 0.97
C PHE A 42 7.40 1.33 2.27
N PRO A 43 8.47 1.07 3.04
CA PRO A 43 8.41 0.19 4.22
C PRO A 43 7.43 0.68 5.29
N ALA A 44 7.09 1.97 5.33
CA ALA A 44 6.04 2.51 6.20
C ALA A 44 4.66 1.90 5.95
N ALA A 45 4.33 1.54 4.71
CA ALA A 45 3.08 0.84 4.38
C ALA A 45 3.04 -0.54 5.02
N TYR A 46 4.17 -1.25 5.04
CA TYR A 46 4.27 -2.54 5.73
C TYR A 46 4.26 -2.38 7.26
N ALA A 47 4.88 -1.32 7.79
CA ALA A 47 4.82 -1.02 9.23
C ALA A 47 3.38 -0.73 9.69
N ALA A 48 2.56 -0.09 8.85
CA ALA A 48 1.14 0.14 9.11
C ALA A 48 0.32 -1.17 9.08
N ASP A 49 0.61 -2.08 8.14
CA ASP A 49 0.01 -3.42 8.08
C ASP A 49 0.29 -4.22 9.36
N LEU A 50 1.55 -4.19 9.82
CA LEU A 50 1.99 -4.84 11.07
C LEU A 50 1.38 -4.25 12.36
N GLN A 51 0.67 -3.12 12.30
CA GLN A 51 -0.11 -2.64 13.45
C GLN A 51 -1.43 -3.40 13.61
N THR A 52 -1.84 -4.15 12.59
CA THR A 52 -3.00 -5.04 12.68
C THR A 52 -2.60 -6.41 13.23
N THR A 53 -3.59 -7.16 13.71
CA THR A 53 -3.38 -8.55 14.11
C THR A 53 -3.39 -9.44 12.87
N ALA A 54 -2.27 -10.13 12.62
CA ALA A 54 -2.18 -11.08 11.50
C ALA A 54 -3.21 -12.20 11.65
N GLY A 55 -3.99 -12.42 10.59
CA GLY A 55 -5.09 -13.40 10.56
C GLY A 55 -6.36 -12.94 11.27
N ASP A 56 -6.49 -11.65 11.59
CA ASP A 56 -7.76 -11.11 12.10
C ASP A 56 -8.75 -10.89 10.95
N CYS A 57 -9.83 -11.68 10.94
CA CYS A 57 -10.84 -11.61 9.89
C CYS A 57 -11.65 -10.31 9.92
N THR A 58 -11.62 -9.56 11.04
CA THR A 58 -12.28 -8.26 11.13
C THR A 58 -11.58 -7.19 10.31
N ASN A 59 -10.32 -7.43 9.89
CA ASN A 59 -9.62 -6.56 8.95
C ASN A 59 -10.24 -6.60 7.54
N LEU A 60 -10.90 -7.70 7.15
CA LEU A 60 -11.42 -7.84 5.79
C LEU A 60 -12.46 -6.76 5.49
N GLY A 61 -12.26 -6.03 4.39
CA GLY A 61 -13.08 -4.88 4.02
C GLY A 61 -12.68 -3.56 4.68
N THR A 62 -11.63 -3.56 5.52
CA THR A 62 -11.05 -2.35 6.12
C THR A 62 -9.73 -1.97 5.41
N TYR A 63 -9.01 -0.98 5.94
CA TYR A 63 -7.72 -0.57 5.41
C TYR A 63 -6.84 0.08 6.48
N THR A 64 -5.53 0.04 6.27
CA THR A 64 -4.57 0.93 6.96
C THR A 64 -3.95 1.91 5.97
N VAL A 65 -3.42 3.01 6.48
CA VAL A 65 -2.75 4.04 5.67
C VAL A 65 -1.38 4.35 6.26
N ALA A 66 -0.39 4.50 5.39
CA ALA A 66 0.89 5.11 5.72
C ALA A 66 1.04 6.41 4.93
N THR A 67 1.57 7.45 5.58
CA THR A 67 1.95 8.72 4.94
C THR A 67 3.47 8.75 4.80
N ILE A 68 3.95 9.07 3.61
CA ILE A 68 5.36 9.05 3.22
C ILE A 68 5.70 10.43 2.66
N ALA A 69 6.66 11.12 3.28
CA ALA A 69 7.15 12.38 2.76
C ALA A 69 8.06 12.10 1.55
N LEU A 70 7.69 12.63 0.39
CA LEU A 70 8.49 12.62 -0.84
C LEU A 70 8.98 14.04 -1.15
N GLU A 71 9.88 14.17 -2.12
CA GLU A 71 10.36 15.49 -2.57
C GLU A 71 9.22 16.38 -3.08
N HIS A 72 8.15 15.80 -3.62
CA HIS A 72 7.07 16.51 -4.29
C HIS A 72 5.79 16.62 -3.43
N GLY A 73 5.86 16.20 -2.16
CA GLY A 73 4.75 16.21 -1.22
C GLY A 73 4.57 14.89 -0.50
N ASP A 74 3.48 14.76 0.26
CA ASP A 74 3.17 13.54 1.00
C ASP A 74 2.39 12.55 0.12
N LEU A 75 2.91 11.33 0.00
CA LEU A 75 2.20 10.20 -0.59
C LEU A 75 1.49 9.39 0.49
N ARG A 76 0.21 9.05 0.26
CA ARG A 76 -0.54 8.11 1.11
C ARG A 76 -0.64 6.74 0.44
N VAL A 77 -0.10 5.71 1.10
CA VAL A 77 -0.22 4.32 0.66
C VAL A 77 -1.31 3.63 1.48
N VAL A 78 -2.33 3.10 0.80
CA VAL A 78 -3.47 2.42 1.41
C VAL A 78 -3.36 0.91 1.21
N ASN A 79 -3.27 0.16 2.30
CA ASN A 79 -3.40 -1.30 2.30
C ASN A 79 -4.89 -1.65 2.40
N ALA A 80 -5.55 -1.94 1.29
CA ALA A 80 -6.96 -2.33 1.31
C ALA A 80 -7.07 -3.84 1.54
N TYR A 81 -7.64 -4.27 2.65
CA TYR A 81 -7.74 -5.68 3.00
C TYR A 81 -8.87 -6.35 2.22
N THR A 82 -8.51 -7.04 1.15
CA THR A 82 -9.48 -7.69 0.24
C THR A 82 -9.34 -9.20 0.20
N GLN A 83 -8.34 -9.74 0.90
CA GLN A 83 -8.04 -11.17 0.96
C GLN A 83 -7.84 -11.63 2.41
N TYR A 84 -8.40 -12.79 2.73
CA TYR A 84 -8.13 -13.59 3.92
C TYR A 84 -7.63 -14.97 3.46
#